data_AF-A0A224XJE5-F1
#
_entry.id   AF-A0A224XJE5-F1
#
_cell.length_a   1.000
_cell.length_b   1.000
_cell.length_c   1.000
_cell.angle_alpha   90.00
_cell.angle_beta   90.00
_cell.angle_gamma   90.00
#
_symmetry.space_group_name_H-M   'P 1'
#
loop_
_entity.id
_entity.type
_entity.pdbx_description
1 polymer ?
#
loop_
_entity_poly.entity_id
_entity_poly.type
_entity_poly.pdbx_seq_one_letter_code
_entity_poly.pdbx_strand_id
1 'polypeptide(L)'
;SQAFVAVEKNYLESLDDLVAKRTSLQFQIPDGITSYEAYQNYPHIVDQINSLNGQLSCGTTAVVALIVGSRLYVANVGDSRALLCKTDKHGVHKVVQVSADHNLTNEDEILRLYNLGLDLTPASHKSHCTLGNQENTRCLGNYLVKGAYREFEELAPASEEPIIAEPEIQGGIELDESCSFLLLMSAGLYKSLEEATDTTQVNKDIVQMAIAEFREQKTLTGVAQAVVDRVVRLHTDKLMSSVLTNEGQAFREDMTLLVRRFNISVATTPTQPNVIGAETLQVTGQTVFESNSSSSGGLSSQPPPPPVEIPPYVDFSEFYSNIDKARKDGTLPPELQDLL
;
A
#
# COMPACT_ATOMS: atom_id res chain seq x y z
N SER A 1 6.22 13.21 -4.01
CA SER A 1 7.20 12.93 -2.95
C SER A 1 6.86 13.71 -1.67
N GLN A 2 6.79 15.05 -1.67
CA GLN A 2 6.53 15.86 -0.46
C GLN A 2 5.32 15.44 0.39
N ALA A 3 4.22 14.98 -0.22
CA ALA A 3 3.05 14.51 0.51
C ALA A 3 3.35 13.31 1.44
N PHE A 4 4.12 12.32 0.96
CA PHE A 4 4.50 11.16 1.77
C PHE A 4 5.41 11.56 2.93
N VAL A 5 6.39 12.44 2.65
CA VAL A 5 7.31 12.97 3.69
C VAL A 5 6.54 13.75 4.76
N ALA A 6 5.55 14.56 4.36
CA ALA A 6 4.72 15.30 5.32
C ALA A 6 3.87 14.36 6.19
N VAL A 7 3.26 13.33 5.60
CA VAL A 7 2.50 12.32 6.35
C VAL A 7 3.40 11.59 7.35
N GLU A 8 4.57 11.13 6.90
CA GLU A 8 5.55 10.46 7.76
C GLU A 8 5.97 11.35 8.93
N LYS A 9 6.35 12.60 8.64
CA LYS A 9 6.81 13.54 9.66
C LYS A 9 5.72 13.80 10.71
N ASN A 10 4.50 14.10 10.26
CA ASN A 10 3.38 14.36 11.16
C ASN A 10 3.05 13.12 12.02
N TYR A 11 3.18 11.92 11.45
CA TYR A 11 2.99 10.69 12.20
C TYR A 11 4.07 10.49 13.26
N LEU A 12 5.35 10.68 12.92
CA LEU A 12 6.44 10.55 13.90
C LEU A 12 6.35 11.59 15.01
N GLU A 13 6.00 12.85 14.69
CA GLU A 13 5.75 13.90 15.70
C GLU A 13 4.61 13.51 16.67
N SER A 14 3.60 12.78 16.19
CA SER A 14 2.51 12.29 17.06
C SER A 14 2.97 11.19 18.04
N LEU A 15 4.14 10.58 17.81
CA LEU A 15 4.70 9.53 18.66
C LEU A 15 5.73 10.04 19.69
N ASP A 16 6.09 11.34 19.66
CA ASP A 16 7.15 11.91 20.49
C ASP A 16 6.96 11.63 21.99
N ASP A 17 5.73 11.75 22.50
CA ASP A 17 5.41 11.46 23.91
C ASP A 17 5.65 9.99 24.27
N LEU A 18 5.31 9.07 23.36
CA LEU A 18 5.51 7.63 23.56
C LEU A 18 6.99 7.27 23.51
N VAL A 19 7.74 7.88 22.59
CA VAL A 19 9.19 7.73 22.49
C VAL A 19 9.88 8.25 23.75
N ALA A 20 9.53 9.47 24.19
CA ALA A 20 10.07 10.06 25.42
C ALA A 20 9.79 9.18 26.65
N LYS A 21 8.57 8.65 26.76
CA LYS A 21 8.21 7.72 27.83
C LYS A 21 9.00 6.41 27.77
N ARG A 22 9.18 5.84 26.57
CA ARG A 22 9.99 4.64 26.37
C ARG A 22 11.43 4.86 26.80
N THR A 23 12.05 5.95 26.35
CA THR A 23 13.42 6.32 26.71
C THR A 23 13.57 6.54 28.22
N SER A 24 12.60 7.18 28.87
CA SER A 24 12.59 7.35 30.33
C SER A 24 12.54 6.01 31.08
N LEU A 25 11.79 5.03 30.58
CA LEU A 25 11.74 3.68 31.15
C LEU A 25 13.03 2.90 30.89
N GLN A 26 13.64 3.05 29.71
CA GLN A 26 14.94 2.43 29.40
C GLN A 26 16.04 2.94 30.35
N PHE A 27 16.07 4.23 30.69
CA PHE A 27 17.04 4.78 31.66
C PHE A 27 16.88 4.27 33.10
N GLN A 28 15.74 3.66 33.45
CA GLN A 28 15.55 3.05 34.76
C GLN A 28 16.20 1.66 34.84
N ILE A 29 16.53 1.07 33.70
CA ILE A 29 17.21 -0.23 33.60
C ILE A 29 18.73 0.04 33.55
N PRO A 30 19.54 -0.54 34.46
CA PRO A 30 20.99 -0.38 34.43
C PRO A 30 21.62 -0.85 33.12
N ASP A 31 22.57 -0.08 32.60
CA ASP A 31 23.34 -0.47 31.41
C ASP A 31 24.14 -1.76 31.64
N GLY A 32 24.21 -2.62 30.62
CA GLY A 32 25.04 -3.83 30.62
C GLY A 32 24.41 -5.07 31.25
N ILE A 33 23.16 -5.02 31.70
CA ILE A 33 22.41 -6.23 32.07
C ILE A 33 21.81 -6.88 30.82
N THR A 34 21.72 -8.21 30.82
CA THR A 34 21.10 -8.94 29.72
C THR A 34 19.58 -8.74 29.69
N SER A 35 18.94 -8.93 28.53
CA SER A 35 17.48 -8.86 28.42
C SER A 35 16.78 -9.79 29.43
N TYR A 36 17.34 -10.98 29.67
CA TYR A 36 16.82 -11.94 30.64
C TYR A 36 16.90 -11.41 32.09
N GLU A 37 18.03 -10.82 32.48
CA GLU A 37 18.18 -10.20 33.81
C GLU A 37 17.26 -8.98 33.97
N ALA A 38 17.04 -8.21 32.91
CA ALA A 38 16.06 -7.12 32.92
C ALA A 38 14.64 -7.63 33.18
N TYR A 39 14.22 -8.73 32.54
CA TYR A 39 12.93 -9.38 32.79
C TYR A 39 12.78 -9.88 34.23
N GLN A 40 13.85 -10.43 34.83
CA GLN A 40 13.80 -10.94 36.19
C GLN A 40 13.77 -9.83 37.25
N ASN A 41 14.59 -8.80 37.06
CA ASN A 41 14.78 -7.76 38.08
C ASN A 41 13.78 -6.59 37.94
N TYR A 42 13.29 -6.33 36.72
CA TYR A 42 12.40 -5.20 36.40
C TYR A 42 11.22 -5.61 35.50
N PRO A 43 10.47 -6.69 35.80
CA PRO A 43 9.43 -7.21 34.91
C PRO A 43 8.40 -6.14 34.50
N HIS A 44 7.94 -5.32 35.46
CA HIS A 44 6.96 -4.27 35.20
C HIS A 44 7.46 -3.18 34.24
N ILE A 45 8.76 -2.85 34.28
CA ILE A 45 9.35 -1.84 33.38
C ILE A 45 9.45 -2.43 31.97
N VAL A 46 9.92 -3.69 31.87
CA VAL A 46 10.04 -4.38 30.59
C VAL A 46 8.68 -4.58 29.93
N ASP A 47 7.64 -4.96 30.70
CA ASP A 47 6.28 -5.10 30.18
C ASP A 47 5.72 -3.76 29.64
N GLN A 48 6.01 -2.65 30.32
CA GLN A 48 5.64 -1.32 29.83
C GLN A 48 6.40 -0.94 28.56
N ILE A 49 7.70 -1.23 28.48
CA ILE A 49 8.50 -1.01 27.27
C ILE A 49 7.95 -1.86 26.12
N ASN A 50 7.60 -3.12 26.36
CA ASN A 50 7.00 -4.00 25.35
C ASN A 50 5.65 -3.47 24.86
N SER A 51 4.81 -2.96 25.77
CA SER A 51 3.53 -2.32 25.41
C SER A 51 3.73 -1.06 24.57
N LEU A 52 4.75 -0.25 24.87
CA LEU A 52 5.12 0.92 24.06
C LEU A 52 5.70 0.49 22.71
N ASN A 53 6.55 -0.53 22.68
CA ASN A 53 7.10 -1.09 21.45
C ASN A 53 5.99 -1.59 20.52
N GLY A 54 4.93 -2.20 21.06
CA GLY A 54 3.76 -2.60 20.27
C GLY A 54 3.00 -1.42 19.65
N GLN A 55 3.04 -0.23 20.26
CA GLN A 55 2.45 0.98 19.68
C GLN A 55 3.40 1.64 18.67
N LEU A 56 4.71 1.66 18.97
CA LEU A 56 5.75 2.26 18.13
C LEU A 56 6.11 1.41 16.90
N SER A 57 5.78 0.12 16.91
CA SER A 57 6.01 -0.80 15.79
C SER A 57 4.98 -0.67 14.66
N CYS A 58 3.92 0.13 14.86
CA CYS A 58 2.86 0.29 13.86
C CYS A 58 3.39 1.02 12.62
N GLY A 59 3.35 0.33 11.48
CA GLY A 59 3.68 0.87 10.17
C GLY A 59 2.77 0.32 9.08
N THR A 60 2.88 0.89 7.89
CA THR A 60 2.04 0.52 6.74
C THR A 60 2.79 0.64 5.42
N THR A 61 2.30 -0.09 4.41
CA THR A 61 2.71 0.07 3.01
C THR A 61 1.64 0.85 2.26
N ALA A 62 2.03 1.55 1.21
CA ALA A 62 1.12 2.39 0.45
C ALA A 62 1.49 2.40 -1.04
N VAL A 63 0.51 2.06 -1.86
CA VAL A 63 0.56 2.30 -3.32
C VAL A 63 -0.54 3.29 -3.69
N VAL A 64 -0.16 4.37 -4.36
CA VAL A 64 -1.06 5.47 -4.73
C VAL A 64 -0.96 5.70 -6.22
N ALA A 65 -2.11 5.70 -6.90
CA ALA A 65 -2.21 6.05 -8.32
C ALA A 65 -2.89 7.40 -8.49
N LEU A 66 -2.22 8.32 -9.17
CA LEU A 66 -2.73 9.63 -9.56
C LEU A 66 -2.90 9.66 -11.09
N ILE A 67 -4.10 10.02 -11.54
CA ILE A 67 -4.39 10.19 -12.96
C ILE A 67 -4.64 11.68 -13.20
N VAL A 68 -3.80 12.31 -14.02
CA VAL A 68 -3.94 13.72 -14.43
C VAL A 68 -4.03 13.77 -15.95
N GLY A 69 -5.18 14.18 -16.47
CA GLY A 69 -5.48 14.10 -17.90
C GLY A 69 -5.43 12.65 -18.39
N SER A 70 -4.56 12.37 -19.37
CA SER A 70 -4.30 11.02 -19.90
C SER A 70 -2.99 10.40 -19.38
N ARG A 71 -2.44 10.90 -18.27
CA ARG A 71 -1.19 10.40 -17.69
C ARG A 71 -1.44 9.77 -16.33
N LEU A 72 -0.92 8.55 -16.16
CA LEU A 72 -0.89 7.82 -14.89
C LEU A 72 0.47 8.01 -14.22
N TYR A 73 0.42 8.31 -12.92
CA TYR A 73 1.56 8.37 -12.01
C TYR A 73 1.27 7.41 -10.86
N VAL A 74 2.24 6.54 -10.54
CA VAL A 74 2.14 5.60 -9.42
C VAL A 74 3.27 5.91 -8.45
N ALA A 75 2.93 6.10 -7.18
CA ALA A 75 3.87 6.24 -6.08
C ALA A 75 3.73 5.02 -5.17
N ASN A 76 4.83 4.32 -4.90
CA ASN A 76 4.83 3.13 -4.04
C ASN A 76 5.80 3.28 -2.86
N VAL A 77 5.38 2.77 -1.69
CA VAL A 77 6.19 2.55 -0.48
C VAL A 77 5.82 1.19 0.08
N GLY A 78 6.60 0.15 -0.24
CA GLY A 78 6.46 -1.20 0.32
C GLY A 78 6.23 -2.23 -0.78
N ASP A 79 5.49 -3.29 -0.47
CA ASP A 79 5.22 -4.44 -1.34
C ASP A 79 3.79 -4.46 -1.90
N SER A 80 2.99 -3.41 -1.71
CA SER A 80 1.73 -3.25 -2.44
C SER A 80 2.00 -3.04 -3.94
N ARG A 81 1.15 -3.61 -4.80
CA ARG A 81 1.39 -3.64 -6.26
C ARG A 81 0.34 -2.86 -7.05
N ALA A 82 0.80 -2.19 -8.11
CA ALA A 82 -0.03 -1.57 -9.14
C ALA A 82 0.13 -2.29 -10.49
N LEU A 83 -0.93 -2.95 -10.97
CA LEU A 83 -0.91 -3.64 -12.27
C LEU A 83 -1.76 -2.90 -13.30
N LEU A 84 -1.13 -2.53 -14.40
CA LEU A 84 -1.81 -2.00 -15.58
C LEU A 84 -2.06 -3.13 -16.58
N CYS A 85 -3.33 -3.38 -16.90
CA CYS A 85 -3.72 -4.30 -17.95
C CYS A 85 -3.94 -3.54 -19.26
N LYS A 86 -3.18 -3.90 -20.29
CA LYS A 86 -3.33 -3.40 -21.66
C LYS A 86 -3.90 -4.49 -22.55
N THR A 87 -4.87 -4.17 -23.39
CA THR A 87 -5.46 -5.06 -24.39
C THR A 87 -5.04 -4.59 -25.78
N ASP A 88 -4.33 -5.44 -26.51
CA ASP A 88 -3.98 -5.16 -27.89
C ASP A 88 -5.18 -5.31 -28.83
N LYS A 89 -5.06 -4.80 -30.07
CA LYS A 89 -6.05 -4.89 -31.15
C LYS A 89 -6.46 -6.34 -31.47
N HIS A 90 -5.59 -7.31 -31.18
CA HIS A 90 -5.87 -8.73 -31.33
C HIS A 90 -6.62 -9.35 -30.14
N GLY A 91 -7.01 -8.55 -29.13
CA GLY A 91 -7.70 -9.01 -27.92
C GLY A 91 -6.80 -9.69 -26.90
N VAL A 92 -5.47 -9.61 -27.06
CA VAL A 92 -4.50 -10.20 -26.14
C VAL A 92 -4.25 -9.24 -24.98
N HIS A 93 -4.43 -9.74 -23.75
CA HIS A 93 -4.19 -8.97 -22.53
C HIS A 93 -2.71 -9.07 -22.11
N LYS A 94 -2.04 -7.93 -21.99
CA LYS A 94 -0.69 -7.77 -21.47
C LYS A 94 -0.76 -7.15 -20.08
N VAL A 95 -0.16 -7.85 -19.11
CA VAL A 95 -0.03 -7.38 -17.73
C VAL A 95 1.30 -6.66 -17.57
N VAL A 96 1.27 -5.43 -17.07
CA VAL A 96 2.46 -4.65 -16.75
C VAL A 96 2.38 -4.27 -15.28
N GLN A 97 3.34 -4.72 -14.49
CA GLN A 97 3.55 -4.18 -13.15
C GLN A 97 4.22 -2.81 -13.29
N VAL A 98 3.42 -1.76 -13.08
CA VAL A 98 3.91 -0.44 -12.64
C VAL A 98 4.30 -0.62 -11.17
N SER A 99 4.94 0.25 -10.41
CA SER A 99 5.44 -0.04 -9.04
C SER A 99 6.45 -1.20 -8.92
N ALA A 100 7.59 -0.92 -8.30
CA ALA A 100 8.54 -1.94 -7.88
C ALA A 100 8.26 -2.38 -6.44
N ASP A 101 8.45 -3.67 -6.14
CA ASP A 101 8.33 -4.17 -4.79
C ASP A 101 9.55 -3.72 -3.97
N HIS A 102 9.34 -3.14 -2.80
CA HIS A 102 10.41 -2.71 -1.89
C HIS A 102 10.69 -3.79 -0.84
N ASN A 103 11.41 -4.83 -1.25
CA ASN A 103 11.79 -5.97 -0.40
C ASN A 103 13.20 -6.48 -0.77
N LEU A 104 13.66 -7.51 -0.08
CA LEU A 104 14.99 -8.11 -0.28
C LEU A 104 15.11 -9.02 -1.52
N THR A 105 14.13 -9.01 -2.42
CA THR A 105 14.26 -9.62 -3.76
C THR A 105 14.54 -8.58 -4.84
N ASN A 106 14.40 -7.28 -4.50
CA ASN A 106 14.70 -6.17 -5.39
C ASN A 106 16.20 -5.79 -5.31
N GLU A 107 16.92 -5.99 -6.42
CA GLU A 107 18.36 -5.73 -6.51
C GLU A 107 18.73 -4.26 -6.23
N ASP A 108 17.88 -3.30 -6.61
CA ASP A 108 18.13 -1.88 -6.37
C ASP A 108 18.04 -1.56 -4.86
N GLU A 109 17.11 -2.18 -4.14
CA GLU A 109 17.00 -2.02 -2.69
C GLU A 109 18.12 -2.74 -1.94
N ILE A 110 18.54 -3.92 -2.40
CA ILE A 110 19.72 -4.61 -1.85
C ILE A 110 20.96 -3.73 -2.03
N LEU A 111 21.15 -3.13 -3.21
CA LEU A 111 22.27 -2.23 -3.48
C LEU A 111 22.21 -0.98 -2.61
N ARG A 112 21.02 -0.40 -2.41
CA ARG A 112 20.82 0.74 -1.51
C ARG A 112 21.25 0.40 -0.08
N LEU A 113 20.79 -0.72 0.46
CA LEU A 113 21.13 -1.17 1.82
C LEU A 113 22.61 -1.53 1.94
N TYR A 114 23.21 -2.14 0.92
CA TYR A 114 24.63 -2.42 0.86
C TYR A 114 25.47 -1.14 0.95
N ASN A 115 25.06 -0.08 0.25
CA ASN A 115 25.73 1.22 0.31
C ASN A 115 25.62 1.91 1.68
N LEU A 116 24.64 1.50 2.51
CA LEU A 116 24.53 1.93 3.90
C LEU A 116 25.44 1.13 4.86
N GLY A 117 26.15 0.11 4.36
CA GLY A 117 27.03 -0.73 5.16
C GLY A 117 26.38 -2.02 5.68
N LEU A 118 25.19 -2.37 5.19
CA LEU A 118 24.52 -3.63 5.54
C LEU A 118 25.00 -4.77 4.63
N ASP A 119 25.47 -5.87 5.23
CA ASP A 119 25.85 -7.07 4.50
C ASP A 119 24.64 -7.99 4.30
N LEU A 120 24.06 -7.91 3.10
CA LEU A 120 22.93 -8.73 2.67
C LEU A 120 23.37 -9.89 1.75
N THR A 121 24.51 -10.53 2.05
CA THR A 121 25.02 -11.62 1.20
C THR A 121 24.07 -12.84 1.11
N PRO A 122 23.92 -13.51 -0.04
CA PRO A 122 23.03 -14.67 -0.25
C PRO A 122 23.15 -15.84 0.75
N ALA A 123 24.24 -15.93 1.52
CA ALA A 123 24.40 -16.91 2.59
C ALA A 123 23.59 -16.58 3.86
N SER A 124 23.23 -15.30 4.07
CA SER A 124 22.30 -14.85 5.12
C SER A 124 20.83 -14.88 4.67
N HIS A 125 20.56 -14.97 3.35
CA HIS A 125 19.24 -15.16 2.77
C HIS A 125 18.69 -16.58 3.03
N LYS A 126 18.24 -16.84 4.26
CA LYS A 126 17.15 -17.79 4.45
C LYS A 126 15.87 -17.11 3.98
N SER A 127 14.95 -17.89 3.41
CA SER A 127 13.76 -17.43 2.66
C SER A 127 12.74 -16.55 3.41
N HIS A 128 13.08 -16.01 4.58
CA HIS A 128 12.37 -14.96 5.31
C HIS A 128 13.42 -14.16 6.11
N CYS A 129 14.17 -13.29 5.42
CA CYS A 129 15.02 -12.33 6.13
C CYS A 129 14.13 -11.14 6.50
N THR A 130 13.80 -11.03 7.79
CA THR A 130 13.19 -9.83 8.34
C THR A 130 14.23 -8.72 8.44
N LEU A 131 13.77 -7.47 8.43
CA LEU A 131 14.48 -6.24 8.71
C LEU A 131 13.89 -5.65 9.99
N GLY A 132 14.48 -6.01 11.12
CA GLY A 132 13.96 -5.78 12.46
C GLY A 132 12.66 -6.56 12.67
N ASN A 133 11.52 -5.90 12.50
CA ASN A 133 10.19 -6.46 12.74
C ASN A 133 9.29 -6.51 11.48
N GLN A 134 9.84 -6.32 10.28
CA GLN A 134 9.09 -6.37 9.02
C GLN A 134 9.92 -6.97 7.87
N GLU A 135 9.34 -7.18 6.69
CA GLU A 135 10.04 -7.71 5.50
C GLU A 135 10.37 -6.62 4.46
N ASN A 136 9.72 -5.47 4.57
CA ASN A 136 9.80 -4.40 3.58
C ASN A 136 11.00 -3.48 3.85
N THR A 137 11.66 -3.07 2.78
CA THR A 137 12.80 -2.13 2.83
C THR A 137 12.35 -0.67 2.87
N ARG A 138 11.06 -0.42 2.62
CA ARG A 138 10.42 0.90 2.73
C ARG A 138 9.04 0.77 3.37
N CYS A 139 8.72 1.63 4.33
CA CYS A 139 7.42 1.67 4.99
C CYS A 139 7.10 3.09 5.49
N LEU A 140 5.82 3.37 5.70
CA LEU A 140 5.36 4.53 6.47
C LEU A 140 5.22 4.15 7.95
N GLY A 141 5.59 5.05 8.86
CA GLY A 141 5.61 4.80 10.29
C GLY A 141 6.63 3.76 10.73
N ASN A 142 6.30 2.96 11.75
CA ASN A 142 7.19 2.01 12.42
C ASN A 142 8.49 2.69 12.90
N TYR A 143 8.38 3.37 14.04
CA TYR A 143 9.50 4.08 14.66
C TYR A 143 10.67 3.14 14.99
N LEU A 144 10.39 1.85 15.28
CA LEU A 144 11.42 0.91 15.71
C LEU A 144 12.51 0.70 14.65
N VAL A 145 12.14 0.58 13.37
CA VAL A 145 13.11 0.40 12.27
C VAL A 145 13.62 1.72 11.68
N LYS A 146 13.17 2.84 12.24
CA LYS A 146 13.59 4.20 11.89
C LYS A 146 14.35 4.78 13.08
N GLY A 147 13.74 5.57 13.95
CA GLY A 147 14.43 6.22 15.07
C GLY A 147 15.18 5.28 16.02
N ALA A 148 14.78 3.99 16.11
CA ALA A 148 15.46 3.00 16.95
C ALA A 148 16.14 1.85 16.19
N TYR A 149 16.44 2.02 14.90
CA TYR A 149 16.95 0.92 14.06
C TYR A 149 18.23 0.28 14.63
N ARG A 150 19.05 1.05 15.33
CA ARG A 150 20.31 0.59 15.95
C ARG A 150 20.12 -0.41 17.10
N GLU A 151 18.91 -0.55 17.63
CA GLU A 151 18.58 -1.58 18.61
C GLU A 151 18.53 -2.99 17.96
N PHE A 152 18.36 -3.07 16.64
CA PHE A 152 18.43 -4.31 15.89
C PHE A 152 19.87 -4.56 15.41
N GLU A 153 20.47 -5.68 15.83
CA GLU A 153 21.86 -6.04 15.50
C GLU A 153 22.12 -6.05 13.98
N GLU A 154 21.14 -6.50 13.20
CA GLU A 154 21.19 -6.56 11.74
C GLU A 154 21.12 -5.19 11.05
N LEU A 155 20.51 -4.17 11.69
CA LEU A 155 20.37 -2.82 11.15
C LEU A 155 21.38 -1.83 11.76
N ALA A 156 21.96 -2.15 12.92
CA ALA A 156 22.92 -1.31 13.64
C ALA A 156 24.14 -0.86 12.83
N PRO A 157 24.69 -1.65 11.88
CA PRO A 157 25.81 -1.22 11.05
C PRO A 157 25.45 -0.11 10.05
N ALA A 158 24.15 0.16 9.81
CA ALA A 158 23.73 1.13 8.82
C ALA A 158 24.18 2.56 9.19
N SER A 159 24.83 3.23 8.24
CA SER A 159 25.29 4.61 8.36
C SER A 159 24.14 5.61 8.56
N GLU A 160 23.00 5.34 7.94
CA GLU A 160 21.76 6.13 7.99
C GLU A 160 20.55 5.20 8.14
N GLU A 161 19.34 5.77 8.18
CA GLU A 161 18.10 4.99 8.32
C GLU A 161 17.94 3.98 7.16
N PRO A 162 17.97 2.67 7.44
CA PRO A 162 17.91 1.66 6.39
C PRO A 162 16.50 1.53 5.79
N ILE A 163 15.46 1.70 6.62
CA ILE A 163 14.07 1.63 6.20
C ILE A 163 13.52 3.05 6.02
N ILE A 164 13.24 3.41 4.77
CA ILE A 164 12.86 4.79 4.41
C ILE A 164 11.37 4.90 4.06
N ALA A 165 10.81 6.10 4.22
CA ALA A 165 9.43 6.44 3.86
C ALA A 165 9.30 7.06 2.45
N GLU A 166 10.42 7.23 1.73
CA GLU A 166 10.41 7.89 0.43
C GLU A 166 9.78 7.01 -0.66
N PRO A 167 8.73 7.50 -1.35
CA PRO A 167 8.08 6.74 -2.40
C PRO A 167 8.93 6.64 -3.65
N GLU A 168 8.96 5.46 -4.26
CA GLU A 168 9.36 5.35 -5.66
C GLU A 168 8.21 5.85 -6.53
N ILE A 169 8.48 6.81 -7.41
CA ILE A 169 7.48 7.40 -8.30
C ILE A 169 7.76 6.96 -9.73
N GLN A 170 6.84 6.17 -10.28
CA GLN A 170 6.79 5.84 -11.69
C GLN A 170 5.78 6.75 -12.38
N GLY A 171 6.28 7.66 -13.22
CA GLY A 171 5.49 8.75 -13.76
C GLY A 171 5.30 8.71 -15.27
N GLY A 172 4.27 9.42 -15.74
CA GLY A 172 4.11 9.78 -17.15
C GLY A 172 3.63 8.66 -18.07
N ILE A 173 3.04 7.60 -17.53
CA ILE A 173 2.51 6.49 -18.33
C ILE A 173 1.29 7.00 -19.10
N GLU A 174 1.37 6.98 -20.42
CA GLU A 174 0.28 7.41 -21.28
C GLU A 174 -0.84 6.37 -21.27
N LEU A 175 -2.02 6.82 -20.86
CA LEU A 175 -3.26 6.06 -20.90
C LEU A 175 -3.83 6.17 -22.31
N ASP A 176 -3.42 5.22 -23.14
CA ASP A 176 -3.92 5.00 -24.50
C ASP A 176 -5.17 4.11 -24.51
N GLU A 177 -5.78 3.95 -25.69
CA GLU A 177 -6.94 3.08 -25.91
C GLU A 177 -6.67 1.60 -25.59
N SER A 178 -5.39 1.19 -25.50
CA SER A 178 -5.05 -0.18 -25.10
C SER A 178 -5.22 -0.39 -23.59
N CYS A 179 -5.11 0.67 -22.78
CA CYS A 179 -5.25 0.58 -21.33
C CYS A 179 -6.69 0.21 -20.96
N SER A 180 -6.88 -0.99 -20.41
CA SER A 180 -8.22 -1.52 -20.10
C SER A 180 -8.62 -1.24 -18.65
N PHE A 181 -7.75 -1.59 -17.71
CA PHE A 181 -7.96 -1.33 -16.29
C PHE A 181 -6.64 -1.34 -15.52
N LEU A 182 -6.65 -0.68 -14.36
CA LEU A 182 -5.61 -0.64 -13.36
C LEU A 182 -6.10 -1.38 -12.11
N LEU A 183 -5.23 -2.22 -11.54
CA LEU A 183 -5.44 -2.88 -10.26
C LEU A 183 -4.45 -2.32 -9.25
N LEU A 184 -4.90 -2.01 -8.04
CA LEU A 184 -4.03 -1.83 -6.88
C LEU A 184 -4.35 -2.92 -5.87
N MET A 185 -3.34 -3.58 -5.32
CA MET A 185 -3.55 -4.68 -4.38
C MET A 185 -2.52 -4.71 -3.26
N SER A 186 -2.95 -5.23 -2.10
CA SER A 186 -2.09 -5.46 -0.95
C SER A 186 -1.27 -6.76 -1.08
N ALA A 187 -0.19 -6.84 -0.30
CA ALA A 187 0.67 -8.02 -0.18
C ALA A 187 -0.12 -9.30 0.12
N GLY A 188 -1.02 -9.23 1.11
CA GLY A 188 -1.85 -10.36 1.52
C GLY A 188 -2.62 -11.02 0.37
N LEU A 189 -3.06 -10.26 -0.65
CA LEU A 189 -3.80 -10.85 -1.78
C LEU A 189 -2.90 -11.74 -2.65
N TYR A 190 -1.77 -11.21 -3.12
CA TYR A 190 -0.92 -11.97 -4.04
C TYR A 190 -0.07 -13.00 -3.30
N LYS A 191 0.41 -12.72 -2.07
CA LYS A 191 1.17 -13.68 -1.25
C LYS A 191 0.31 -14.91 -0.95
N SER A 192 -0.95 -14.72 -0.52
CA SER A 192 -1.84 -15.87 -0.29
C SER A 192 -2.20 -16.63 -1.56
N LEU A 193 -2.22 -15.99 -2.73
CA LEU A 193 -2.43 -16.71 -3.99
C LEU A 193 -1.18 -17.50 -4.40
N GLU A 194 0.01 -16.92 -4.25
CA GLU A 194 1.30 -17.58 -4.47
C GLU A 194 1.42 -18.80 -3.55
N GLU A 195 1.16 -18.63 -2.26
CA GLU A 195 1.09 -19.72 -1.29
C GLU A 195 0.02 -20.75 -1.68
N ALA A 196 -1.16 -20.36 -2.16
CA ALA A 196 -2.23 -21.31 -2.50
C ALA A 196 -1.97 -22.14 -3.77
N THR A 197 -1.18 -21.63 -4.71
CA THR A 197 -1.04 -22.21 -6.06
C THR A 197 0.38 -22.59 -6.44
N ASP A 198 1.36 -22.20 -5.63
CA ASP A 198 2.79 -22.34 -5.90
C ASP A 198 3.20 -21.75 -7.27
N THR A 199 2.44 -20.75 -7.75
CA THR A 199 2.63 -20.09 -9.05
C THR A 199 3.72 -19.02 -8.96
N THR A 200 4.56 -18.93 -9.99
CA THR A 200 5.52 -17.82 -10.14
C THR A 200 4.94 -16.65 -10.95
N GLN A 201 3.70 -16.77 -11.44
CA GLN A 201 3.06 -15.82 -12.34
C GLN A 201 1.81 -15.17 -11.72
N VAL A 202 1.84 -14.93 -10.41
CA VAL A 202 0.71 -14.45 -9.61
C VAL A 202 0.01 -13.21 -10.20
N ASN A 203 0.79 -12.27 -10.76
CA ASN A 203 0.25 -11.06 -11.39
C ASN A 203 -0.65 -11.37 -12.60
N LYS A 204 -0.27 -12.37 -13.40
CA LYS A 204 -1.07 -12.81 -14.56
C LYS A 204 -2.34 -13.51 -14.11
N ASP A 205 -2.23 -14.35 -13.08
CA ASP A 205 -3.35 -15.13 -12.56
C ASP A 205 -4.42 -14.19 -11.97
N ILE A 206 -4.03 -13.19 -11.18
CA ILE A 206 -4.95 -12.18 -10.63
C ILE A 206 -5.64 -11.38 -11.74
N VAL A 207 -4.89 -10.94 -12.76
CA VAL A 207 -5.47 -10.21 -13.89
C VAL A 207 -6.44 -11.11 -14.68
N GLN A 208 -6.11 -12.38 -14.87
CA GLN A 208 -7.00 -13.32 -15.54
C GLN A 208 -8.28 -13.58 -14.75
N MET A 209 -8.20 -13.67 -13.42
CA MET A 209 -9.38 -13.74 -12.55
C MET A 209 -10.23 -12.46 -12.71
N ALA A 210 -9.61 -11.28 -12.67
CA ALA A 210 -10.33 -10.01 -12.87
C ALA A 210 -11.02 -9.96 -14.24
N ILE A 211 -10.36 -10.37 -15.32
CA ILE A 211 -10.93 -10.42 -16.69
C ILE A 211 -12.14 -11.36 -16.76
N ALA A 212 -12.07 -12.52 -16.10
CA ALA A 212 -13.20 -13.44 -16.03
C ALA A 212 -14.39 -12.80 -15.30
N GLU A 213 -14.14 -12.18 -14.14
CA GLU A 213 -15.17 -11.52 -13.34
C GLU A 213 -15.76 -10.29 -14.02
N PHE A 214 -15.00 -9.57 -14.86
CA PHE A 214 -15.52 -8.47 -15.67
C PHE A 214 -16.61 -8.89 -16.67
N ARG A 215 -16.69 -10.18 -17.03
CA ARG A 215 -17.72 -10.70 -17.95
C ARG A 215 -19.02 -11.05 -17.21
N GLU A 216 -18.91 -11.43 -15.95
CA GLU A 216 -20.03 -11.91 -15.13
C GLU A 216 -20.63 -10.80 -14.26
N GLN A 217 -19.79 -9.95 -13.68
CA GLN A 217 -20.19 -8.94 -12.70
C GLN A 217 -20.62 -7.64 -13.38
N LYS A 218 -21.64 -6.99 -12.80
CA LYS A 218 -22.16 -5.70 -13.29
C LYS A 218 -21.45 -4.49 -12.69
N THR A 219 -20.76 -4.65 -11.57
CA THR A 219 -20.14 -3.55 -10.81
C THR A 219 -18.66 -3.81 -10.58
N LEU A 220 -17.85 -2.75 -10.55
CA LEU A 220 -16.41 -2.87 -10.27
C LEU A 220 -16.15 -3.44 -8.86
N THR A 221 -16.99 -3.12 -7.88
CA THR A 221 -16.92 -3.69 -6.53
C THR A 221 -17.20 -5.19 -6.54
N GLY A 222 -18.17 -5.64 -7.35
CA GLY A 222 -18.45 -7.06 -7.53
C GLY A 222 -17.26 -7.81 -8.14
N VAL A 223 -16.59 -7.22 -9.14
CA VAL A 223 -15.34 -7.76 -9.71
C VAL A 223 -14.26 -7.88 -8.63
N ALA A 224 -13.99 -6.79 -7.91
CA ALA A 224 -12.95 -6.76 -6.88
C ALA A 224 -13.22 -7.79 -5.77
N GLN A 225 -14.45 -7.85 -5.27
CA GLN A 225 -14.85 -8.79 -4.23
C GLN A 225 -14.79 -10.24 -4.71
N ALA A 226 -15.26 -10.54 -5.92
CA ALA A 226 -15.23 -11.91 -6.45
C ALA A 226 -13.80 -12.45 -6.62
N VAL A 227 -12.85 -11.58 -7.03
CA VAL A 227 -11.43 -11.96 -7.09
C VAL A 227 -10.88 -12.24 -5.68
N VAL A 228 -11.13 -11.36 -4.71
CA VAL A 228 -10.70 -11.57 -3.31
C VAL A 228 -11.30 -12.87 -2.75
N ASP A 229 -12.61 -13.08 -2.92
CA ASP A 229 -13.31 -14.29 -2.45
C ASP A 229 -12.73 -15.56 -3.08
N ARG A 230 -12.33 -15.50 -4.35
CA ARG A 230 -11.71 -16.63 -5.06
C ARG A 230 -10.34 -16.96 -4.49
N VAL A 231 -9.50 -15.96 -4.23
CA VAL A 231 -8.19 -16.16 -3.59
C VAL A 231 -8.35 -16.70 -2.16
N VAL A 232 -9.29 -16.14 -1.40
CA VAL A 232 -9.64 -16.62 -0.05
C VAL A 232 -10.01 -18.10 -0.07
N ARG A 233 -10.86 -18.52 -1.02
CA ARG A 233 -11.25 -19.94 -1.16
C ARG A 233 -10.05 -20.81 -1.50
N LEU A 234 -9.26 -20.46 -2.51
CA LEU A 234 -8.07 -21.23 -2.90
C LEU A 234 -7.09 -21.42 -1.73
N HIS A 235 -6.81 -20.34 -1.00
CA HIS A 235 -5.93 -20.40 0.17
C HIS A 235 -6.53 -21.24 1.30
N THR A 236 -7.83 -21.12 1.55
CA THR A 236 -8.52 -21.93 2.57
C THR A 236 -8.53 -23.41 2.19
N ASP A 237 -8.72 -23.74 0.92
CA ASP A 237 -8.69 -25.12 0.43
C ASP A 237 -7.29 -25.74 0.58
N LYS A 238 -6.23 -24.99 0.22
CA LYS A 238 -4.84 -25.45 0.45
C LYS A 238 -4.57 -25.63 1.94
N LEU A 239 -5.02 -24.69 2.79
CA LEU A 239 -4.86 -24.81 4.23
C LEU A 239 -5.57 -26.05 4.79
N MET A 240 -6.81 -26.30 4.39
CA MET A 240 -7.53 -27.50 4.82
C MET A 240 -6.80 -28.77 4.40
N SER A 241 -6.13 -28.75 3.25
CA SER A 241 -5.28 -29.86 2.81
C SER A 241 -3.97 -29.98 3.59
N SER A 242 -3.36 -28.87 4.05
CA SER A 242 -2.10 -28.88 4.80
C SER A 242 -2.26 -29.17 6.30
N VAL A 243 -3.41 -28.83 6.89
CA VAL A 243 -3.77 -29.23 8.26
C VAL A 243 -3.90 -30.75 8.35
N LEU A 244 -4.36 -31.42 7.29
CA LEU A 244 -4.35 -32.88 7.21
C LEU A 244 -2.93 -33.46 7.15
N THR A 245 -1.93 -32.67 6.77
CA THR A 245 -0.51 -33.08 6.67
C THR A 245 0.36 -32.58 7.83
N ASN A 246 -0.21 -31.98 8.88
CA ASN A 246 0.51 -31.43 10.06
C ASN A 246 1.56 -30.35 9.73
N GLU A 247 1.40 -29.60 8.64
CA GLU A 247 2.29 -28.49 8.32
C GLU A 247 1.68 -27.15 8.74
N GLY A 248 2.12 -26.66 9.91
CA GLY A 248 2.18 -25.23 10.23
C GLY A 248 0.88 -24.51 10.59
N GLN A 249 1.06 -23.39 11.30
CA GLN A 249 0.02 -22.47 11.73
C GLN A 249 -0.27 -21.50 10.58
N ALA A 250 -1.53 -21.41 10.13
CA ALA A 250 -1.91 -20.58 9.00
C ALA A 250 -2.04 -19.12 9.41
N PHE A 251 -1.23 -18.26 8.81
CA PHE A 251 -1.38 -16.83 8.91
C PHE A 251 -1.91 -16.31 7.57
N ARG A 252 -2.97 -15.50 7.62
CA ARG A 252 -3.52 -14.85 6.42
C ARG A 252 -3.61 -13.36 6.70
N GLU A 253 -2.85 -12.60 5.94
CA GLU A 253 -2.91 -11.14 5.97
C GLU A 253 -4.22 -10.60 5.39
N ASP A 254 -4.48 -9.32 5.63
CA ASP A 254 -5.60 -8.62 5.03
C ASP A 254 -5.42 -8.50 3.51
N MET A 255 -6.48 -8.86 2.78
CA MET A 255 -6.49 -8.79 1.32
C MET A 255 -7.32 -7.61 0.87
N THR A 256 -6.71 -6.72 0.08
CA THR A 256 -7.40 -5.58 -0.52
C THR A 256 -7.14 -5.56 -2.02
N LEU A 257 -8.21 -5.32 -2.79
CA LEU A 257 -8.13 -5.13 -4.23
C LEU A 257 -8.96 -3.90 -4.63
N LEU A 258 -8.32 -2.97 -5.33
CA LEU A 258 -8.97 -1.83 -5.95
C LEU A 258 -8.92 -2.01 -7.46
N VAL A 259 -10.09 -1.90 -8.09
CA VAL A 259 -10.24 -2.04 -9.54
C VAL A 259 -10.64 -0.70 -10.14
N ARG A 260 -9.84 -0.22 -11.09
CA ARG A 260 -10.11 0.99 -11.84
C ARG A 260 -10.18 0.69 -13.34
N ARG A 261 -11.36 0.83 -13.93
CA ARG A 261 -11.55 0.67 -15.38
C ARG A 261 -11.27 1.96 -16.14
N PHE A 262 -10.66 1.85 -17.32
CA PHE A 262 -10.53 2.96 -18.26
C PHE A 262 -11.60 2.82 -19.35
N ASN A 263 -12.58 3.73 -19.37
CA ASN A 263 -13.54 3.85 -20.46
C ASN A 263 -13.09 4.98 -21.39
N ILE A 264 -12.10 4.73 -22.23
CA ILE A 264 -11.66 5.71 -23.22
C ILE A 264 -12.58 5.59 -24.44
N SER A 265 -13.59 6.46 -24.53
CA SER A 265 -14.31 6.67 -25.80
C SER A 265 -13.43 7.48 -26.73
N VAL A 266 -13.07 6.90 -27.86
CA VAL A 266 -12.38 7.58 -28.96
C VAL A 266 -13.32 8.68 -29.47
N ALA A 267 -12.95 9.94 -29.25
CA ALA A 267 -13.56 11.05 -29.97
C ALA A 267 -13.14 10.94 -31.44
N THR A 268 -13.88 10.16 -32.23
CA THR A 268 -13.76 10.16 -33.68
C THR A 268 -14.29 11.49 -34.19
N THR A 269 -13.39 12.41 -34.56
CA THR A 269 -13.72 13.59 -35.35
C THR A 269 -14.40 13.15 -36.65
N PRO A 270 -15.67 13.51 -36.92
CA PRO A 270 -16.29 13.25 -38.21
C PRO A 270 -15.86 14.36 -39.17
N THR A 271 -15.03 14.02 -40.15
CA THR A 271 -14.93 14.79 -41.39
C THR A 271 -16.30 14.84 -42.06
N GLN A 272 -16.85 16.05 -42.17
CA GLN A 272 -18.13 16.35 -42.82
C GLN A 272 -18.15 15.98 -44.31
N PRO A 273 -19.35 15.79 -44.88
CA PRO A 273 -19.87 16.88 -45.73
C PRO A 273 -21.29 17.33 -45.35
N ASN A 274 -21.52 18.64 -45.56
CA ASN A 274 -22.75 19.45 -45.47
C ASN A 274 -24.12 18.72 -45.46
N VAL A 275 -25.05 19.19 -44.62
CA VAL A 275 -26.26 19.97 -44.98
C VAL A 275 -27.10 20.32 -43.72
N ILE A 276 -27.26 21.64 -43.50
CA ILE A 276 -28.36 22.44 -42.94
C ILE A 276 -29.47 21.74 -42.10
N GLY A 277 -29.66 22.18 -40.86
CA GLY A 277 -30.93 22.04 -40.10
C GLY A 277 -30.74 22.12 -38.59
N ALA A 278 -31.29 23.14 -37.95
CA ALA A 278 -31.07 23.51 -36.56
C ALA A 278 -31.75 22.57 -35.54
N GLU A 279 -30.99 22.08 -34.55
CA GLU A 279 -31.45 21.83 -33.18
C GLU A 279 -30.29 22.05 -32.19
N THR A 280 -30.49 22.94 -31.22
CA THR A 280 -29.51 23.28 -30.19
C THR A 280 -29.48 22.18 -29.12
N LEU A 281 -28.48 21.30 -29.16
CA LEU A 281 -28.16 20.39 -28.07
C LEU A 281 -26.95 20.92 -27.28
N GLN A 282 -27.18 21.25 -26.01
CA GLN A 282 -26.13 21.57 -25.05
C GLN A 282 -25.29 20.32 -24.77
N VAL A 283 -23.98 20.44 -24.98
CA VAL A 283 -22.98 19.42 -24.65
C VAL A 283 -22.47 19.68 -23.24
N THR A 284 -22.88 18.85 -22.29
CA THR A 284 -22.20 18.66 -21.01
C THR A 284 -21.44 17.33 -21.08
N GLY A 285 -20.15 17.39 -21.40
CA GLY A 285 -19.26 16.24 -21.33
C GLY A 285 -18.81 15.99 -19.89
N GLN A 286 -19.43 15.03 -19.21
CA GLN A 286 -18.87 14.43 -17.99
C GLN A 286 -18.23 13.09 -18.38
N THR A 287 -16.91 13.02 -18.30
CA THR A 287 -16.20 11.73 -18.22
C THR A 287 -16.49 11.14 -16.84
N VAL A 288 -17.37 10.13 -16.79
CA VAL A 288 -17.69 9.44 -15.54
C VAL A 288 -16.56 8.46 -15.20
N PHE A 289 -15.93 8.69 -14.06
CA PHE A 289 -14.80 7.94 -13.56
C PHE A 289 -15.24 7.15 -12.31
N GLU A 290 -15.41 5.82 -12.42
CA GLU A 290 -15.71 4.95 -11.26
C GLU A 290 -14.46 4.24 -10.72
N SER A 291 -14.21 4.35 -9.41
CA SER A 291 -13.12 3.68 -8.68
C SER A 291 -13.70 3.06 -7.41
N ASN A 292 -13.51 1.76 -7.18
CA ASN A 292 -14.05 1.05 -6.01
C ASN A 292 -13.04 0.04 -5.43
N SER A 293 -13.07 -0.18 -4.11
CA SER A 293 -12.19 -1.08 -3.36
C SER A 293 -12.96 -2.18 -2.60
N SER A 294 -12.37 -3.36 -2.45
CA SER A 294 -12.83 -4.44 -1.57
C SER A 294 -11.73 -4.86 -0.59
N SER A 295 -12.10 -5.27 0.63
CA SER A 295 -11.18 -5.72 1.68
C SER A 295 -11.74 -6.94 2.44
N SER A 296 -10.92 -7.93 2.76
CA SER A 296 -11.28 -9.05 3.65
C SER A 296 -10.29 -9.14 4.82
N GLY A 297 -10.82 -9.25 6.04
CA GLY A 297 -10.02 -9.35 7.27
C GLY A 297 -9.25 -10.67 7.41
N GLY A 298 -8.08 -10.61 8.02
CA GLY A 298 -7.20 -11.74 8.33
C GLY A 298 -7.78 -12.71 9.37
N LEU A 299 -7.23 -13.93 9.43
CA LEU A 299 -7.48 -14.86 10.53
C LEU A 299 -6.36 -14.72 11.57
N SER A 300 -6.72 -14.39 12.81
CA SER A 300 -5.83 -14.45 13.97
C SER A 300 -6.49 -15.29 15.07
N SER A 301 -5.70 -16.11 15.78
CA SER A 301 -6.15 -16.95 16.90
C SER A 301 -6.30 -16.18 18.22
N GLN A 302 -6.13 -14.86 18.23
CA GLN A 302 -6.45 -14.00 19.37
C GLN A 302 -7.77 -13.25 19.16
N PRO A 303 -8.64 -13.15 20.19
CA PRO A 303 -9.86 -12.35 20.08
C PRO A 303 -9.48 -10.89 19.83
N PRO A 304 -10.05 -10.23 18.79
CA PRO A 304 -9.82 -8.82 18.56
C PRO A 304 -10.37 -8.01 19.74
N PRO A 305 -9.73 -6.88 20.12
CA PRO A 305 -10.34 -5.95 21.06
C PRO A 305 -11.71 -5.50 20.53
N PRO A 306 -12.69 -5.22 21.42
CA PRO A 306 -14.02 -4.79 20.99
C PRO A 306 -13.90 -3.56 20.08
N PRO A 307 -14.68 -3.50 18.98
CA PRO A 307 -14.60 -2.41 18.03
C PRO A 307 -14.96 -1.10 18.72
N VAL A 308 -14.00 -0.18 18.78
CA VAL A 308 -14.26 1.22 19.13
C VAL A 308 -14.70 1.90 17.84
N GLU A 309 -15.90 2.51 17.83
CA GLU A 309 -16.31 3.39 16.73
C GLU A 309 -15.26 4.49 16.58
N ILE A 310 -14.54 4.47 15.46
CA ILE A 310 -13.63 5.55 15.08
C ILE A 310 -14.49 6.62 14.40
N PRO A 311 -14.75 7.78 15.02
CA PRO A 311 -15.42 8.87 14.33
C PRO A 311 -14.55 9.32 13.14
N PRO A 312 -15.15 9.83 12.05
CA PRO A 312 -14.42 10.30 10.87
C PRO A 312 -13.31 11.27 11.27
N TYR A 313 -12.05 10.89 11.02
CA TYR A 313 -10.85 11.52 11.58
C TYR A 313 -10.35 12.75 10.80
N VAL A 314 -11.14 13.33 9.90
CA VAL A 314 -10.72 14.59 9.25
C VAL A 314 -11.86 15.59 9.26
N ASP A 315 -11.76 16.56 10.17
CA ASP A 315 -12.59 17.75 10.15
C ASP A 315 -12.03 18.76 9.14
N PHE A 316 -12.70 18.87 8.00
CA PHE A 316 -12.34 19.82 6.94
C PHE A 316 -12.91 21.23 7.17
N SER A 317 -13.54 21.49 8.33
CA SER A 317 -14.13 22.80 8.62
C SER A 317 -13.11 23.94 8.55
N GLU A 318 -11.86 23.70 8.96
CA GLU A 318 -10.77 24.66 8.87
C GLU A 318 -10.35 24.92 7.41
N PHE A 319 -10.31 23.89 6.58
CA PHE A 319 -10.03 24.00 5.14
C PHE A 319 -11.08 24.88 4.43
N TYR A 320 -12.37 24.61 4.68
CA TYR A 320 -13.45 25.41 4.09
C TYR A 320 -13.49 26.85 4.62
N SER A 321 -13.22 27.07 5.92
CA SER A 321 -13.14 28.42 6.48
C SER A 321 -12.03 29.25 5.86
N ASN A 322 -10.90 28.63 5.55
CA ASN A 322 -9.76 29.29 4.91
C ASN A 322 -10.02 29.59 3.43
N ILE A 323 -10.74 28.73 2.71
CA ILE A 323 -11.23 29.04 1.35
C ILE A 323 -12.18 30.24 1.37
N ASP A 324 -13.13 30.28 2.30
CA ASP A 324 -14.09 31.39 2.39
C ASP A 324 -13.41 32.73 2.69
N LYS A 325 -12.37 32.73 3.53
CA LYS A 325 -11.53 33.91 3.78
C LYS A 325 -10.75 34.31 2.53
N ALA A 326 -10.07 33.38 1.86
CA ALA A 326 -9.32 33.66 0.65
C ALA A 326 -10.20 34.16 -0.51
N ARG A 327 -11.48 33.71 -0.57
CA ARG A 327 -12.48 34.19 -1.53
C ARG A 327 -12.91 35.63 -1.22
N LYS A 328 -13.06 35.99 0.06
CA LYS A 328 -13.37 37.36 0.49
C LYS A 328 -12.21 38.33 0.29
N ASP A 329 -10.99 37.85 0.50
CA ASP A 329 -9.77 38.67 0.40
C ASP A 329 -9.21 38.74 -1.03
N GLY A 330 -9.81 38.02 -1.99
CA GLY A 330 -9.43 38.04 -3.41
C GLY A 330 -8.09 37.36 -3.70
N THR A 331 -7.60 36.53 -2.78
CA THR A 331 -6.30 35.85 -2.86
C THR A 331 -6.42 34.39 -3.30
N LEU A 332 -7.63 33.92 -3.62
CA LEU A 332 -7.87 32.56 -4.09
C LEU A 332 -7.27 32.34 -5.50
N PRO A 333 -6.39 31.32 -5.68
CA PRO A 333 -5.81 31.01 -6.98
C PRO A 333 -6.87 30.79 -8.06
N PRO A 334 -6.66 31.27 -9.30
CA PRO A 334 -7.65 31.16 -10.37
C PRO A 334 -8.00 29.71 -10.71
N GLU A 335 -7.07 28.78 -10.52
CA GLU A 335 -7.26 27.34 -10.73
C GLU A 335 -8.29 26.72 -9.76
N LEU A 336 -8.53 27.34 -8.60
CA LEU A 336 -9.47 26.86 -7.57
C LEU A 336 -10.81 27.59 -7.60
N GLN A 337 -10.95 28.68 -8.39
CA GLN A 337 -12.21 29.44 -8.48
C GLN A 337 -13.31 28.69 -9.20
N ASP A 338 -12.95 27.82 -10.16
CA ASP A 338 -13.88 27.05 -10.99
C ASP A 338 -14.15 25.63 -10.44
N LEU A 339 -13.41 25.21 -9.40
CA LEU A 339 -13.46 23.87 -8.81
C LEU A 339 -14.23 23.80 -7.46
N LEU A 340 -14.58 24.95 -6.86
CA LEU A 340 -15.19 25.09 -5.52
C LEU A 340 -16.35 26.11 -5.47
#